data_AF-A0A554LLK2-F1
#
_entry.id   AF-A0A554LLK2-F1
#
_cell.length_a   1.000
_cell.length_b   1.000
_cell.length_c   1.000
_cell.angle_alpha   90.00
_cell.angle_beta   90.00
_cell.angle_gamma   90.00
#
_symmetry.space_group_name_H-M   'P 1'
#
loop_
_entity.id
_entity.type
_entity.pdbx_description
1 polymer ?
#
loop_
_entity_poly.entity_id
_entity_poly.type
_entity_poly.pdbx_seq_one_letter_code
_entity_poly.pdbx_strand_id
1 'polypeptide(L)'
;MKSLSKFHPQTRQRTMDTADHMLRSTQSVVRNIEEGFSRATTKEYVTFLGFSKGSLEELLNDFEYCRRSNLGDEKISDQAIFLCKGEGKMLHNQIESLERKRFSDGTTSVNEKIANHWQKESQRKKEFDKYLREFMGDKGKKEEEN
;
A
#
# COMPACT_ATOMS: atom_id res chain seq x y z
N MET A 1 23.67 -23.39 -5.98
CA MET A 1 22.71 -22.27 -6.17
C MET A 1 22.20 -22.37 -7.61
N LYS A 2 20.90 -22.61 -7.83
CA LYS A 2 20.37 -22.66 -9.22
C LYS A 2 20.33 -21.24 -9.77
N SER A 3 21.07 -20.97 -10.84
CA SER A 3 20.98 -19.68 -11.55
C SER A 3 19.65 -19.58 -12.30
N LEU A 4 19.11 -18.36 -12.44
CA LEU A 4 17.95 -18.11 -13.30
C LEU A 4 18.24 -18.62 -14.73
N SER A 5 17.32 -19.42 -15.29
CA SER A 5 17.37 -19.84 -16.70
C SER A 5 17.44 -18.60 -17.59
N LYS A 6 18.25 -18.58 -18.66
CA LYS A 6 18.40 -17.41 -19.56
C LYS A 6 17.08 -16.92 -20.18
N PHE A 7 16.11 -17.81 -20.31
CA PHE A 7 14.79 -17.51 -20.85
C PHE A 7 13.69 -18.11 -19.97
N HIS A 8 12.57 -17.42 -19.91
CA HIS A 8 11.37 -17.87 -19.22
C HIS A 8 10.80 -19.14 -19.88
N PRO A 9 10.44 -20.18 -19.11
CA PRO A 9 10.01 -21.47 -19.66
C PRO A 9 8.73 -21.38 -20.52
N GLN A 10 7.74 -20.56 -20.13
CA GLN A 10 6.52 -20.36 -20.92
C GLN A 10 6.62 -19.24 -21.98
N THR A 11 6.98 -18.01 -21.60
CA THR A 11 6.91 -16.83 -22.50
C THR A 11 8.15 -16.62 -23.38
N ARG A 12 9.26 -17.33 -23.12
CA ARG A 12 10.57 -17.12 -23.76
C ARG A 12 11.15 -15.70 -23.64
N GLN A 13 10.61 -14.85 -22.78
CA GLN A 13 11.25 -13.58 -22.44
C GLN A 13 12.59 -13.81 -21.73
N ARG A 14 13.53 -12.87 -21.85
CA ARG A 14 14.81 -12.97 -21.14
C ARG A 14 14.57 -12.73 -19.66
N THR A 15 15.01 -13.67 -18.83
CA THR A 15 14.96 -13.52 -17.37
C THR A 15 15.94 -12.47 -16.84
N MET A 16 16.95 -12.10 -17.63
CA MET A 16 17.80 -10.96 -17.32
C MET A 16 17.01 -9.66 -17.23
N ASP A 17 15.93 -9.53 -18.02
CA ASP A 17 15.06 -8.35 -17.97
C ASP A 17 14.31 -8.31 -16.61
N THR A 18 13.91 -9.47 -16.08
CA THR A 18 13.31 -9.60 -14.74
C THR A 18 14.32 -9.32 -13.62
N ALA A 19 15.51 -9.92 -13.66
CA ALA A 19 16.52 -9.73 -12.62
C ALA A 19 16.98 -8.27 -12.52
N ASP A 20 17.14 -7.61 -13.67
CA ASP A 20 17.49 -6.19 -13.73
C ASP A 20 16.34 -5.29 -13.24
N HIS A 21 15.09 -5.65 -13.55
CA HIS A 21 13.91 -4.95 -13.01
C HIS A 21 13.87 -5.04 -11.47
N MET A 22 14.02 -6.25 -10.91
CA MET A 22 14.05 -6.47 -9.47
C MET A 22 15.17 -5.69 -8.76
N LEU A 23 16.37 -5.63 -9.37
CA LEU A 23 17.48 -4.85 -8.84
C LEU A 23 17.14 -3.35 -8.83
N ARG A 24 16.57 -2.84 -9.92
CA ARG A 24 16.15 -1.43 -10.03
C ARG A 24 15.04 -1.09 -9.03
N SER A 25 14.03 -1.94 -8.87
CA SER A 25 12.96 -1.75 -7.88
C SER A 25 13.53 -1.72 -6.46
N THR A 26 14.43 -2.65 -6.11
CA THR A 26 15.11 -2.68 -4.79
C THR A 26 15.89 -1.39 -4.53
N GLN A 27 16.70 -0.94 -5.49
CA GLN A 27 17.47 0.30 -5.37
C GLN A 27 16.56 1.53 -5.27
N SER A 28 15.43 1.53 -5.98
CA SER A 28 14.47 2.62 -5.96
C SER A 28 13.79 2.77 -4.59
N VAL A 29 13.46 1.66 -3.90
CA VAL A 29 12.95 1.70 -2.52
C VAL A 29 13.89 2.50 -1.62
N VAL A 30 15.18 2.17 -1.63
CA VAL A 30 16.18 2.82 -0.76
C VAL A 30 16.38 4.28 -1.15
N ARG A 31 16.59 4.55 -2.44
CA ARG A 31 16.85 5.92 -2.93
C ARG A 31 15.69 6.87 -2.65
N ASN A 32 14.45 6.41 -2.80
CA ASN A 32 13.28 7.22 -2.50
C ASN A 32 13.19 7.56 -1.00
N ILE A 33 13.55 6.63 -0.10
CA ILE A 33 13.61 6.91 1.35
C ILE A 33 14.68 7.96 1.65
N GLU A 34 15.89 7.81 1.12
CA GLU A 34 17.01 8.73 1.33
C GLU A 34 16.72 10.14 0.78
N GLU A 35 16.18 10.21 -0.44
CA GLU A 35 15.82 11.46 -1.09
C GLU A 35 14.66 12.14 -0.36
N GLY A 36 13.66 11.36 0.05
CA GLY A 36 12.53 11.83 0.84
C GLY A 36 12.94 12.41 2.18
N PHE A 37 13.87 11.76 2.89
CA PHE A 37 14.39 12.23 4.18
C PHE A 37 15.11 13.58 4.05
N SER A 38 15.70 13.86 2.88
CA SER A 38 16.39 15.12 2.59
C SER A 38 15.44 16.25 2.18
N ARG A 39 14.12 16.02 2.11
CA ARG A 39 13.13 17.03 1.70
C ARG A 39 12.83 18.02 2.81
N ALA A 40 12.44 19.23 2.42
CA ALA A 40 12.18 20.34 3.34
C ALA A 40 10.93 20.13 4.20
N THR A 41 9.94 19.37 3.69
CA THR A 41 8.66 19.19 4.37
C THR A 41 8.32 17.72 4.60
N THR A 42 7.63 17.45 5.71
CA THR A 42 7.07 16.11 6.00
C THR A 42 6.11 15.64 4.91
N LYS A 43 5.41 16.56 4.23
CA LYS A 43 4.52 16.22 3.11
C LYS A 43 5.29 15.62 1.93
N GLU A 44 6.41 16.24 1.56
CA GLU A 44 7.28 15.70 0.53
C GLU A 44 7.88 14.37 0.97
N TYR A 45 8.33 14.26 2.22
CA TYR A 45 8.86 12.99 2.72
C TYR A 45 7.82 11.85 2.60
N VAL A 46 6.57 12.10 3.01
CA VAL A 46 5.46 11.14 2.86
C VAL A 46 5.24 10.74 1.39
N THR A 47 5.36 11.69 0.46
CA THR A 47 5.25 11.41 -0.98
C THR A 47 6.35 10.45 -1.45
N PHE A 48 7.59 10.68 -1.02
CA PHE A 48 8.73 9.82 -1.32
C PHE A 48 8.64 8.43 -0.68
N LEU A 49 8.12 8.33 0.54
CA LEU A 49 7.78 7.03 1.14
C LEU A 49 6.69 6.30 0.33
N GLY A 50 5.74 7.05 -0.25
CA GLY A 50 4.77 6.51 -1.20
C GLY A 50 5.41 5.90 -2.44
N PHE A 51 6.41 6.57 -3.05
CA PHE A 51 7.18 6.00 -4.16
C PHE A 51 7.97 4.76 -3.74
N SER A 52 8.58 4.80 -2.55
CA SER A 52 9.28 3.64 -1.97
C SER A 52 8.35 2.43 -1.83
N LYS A 53 7.12 2.65 -1.35
CA LYS A 53 6.10 1.60 -1.26
C LYS A 53 5.70 1.06 -2.63
N GLY A 54 5.60 1.92 -3.66
CA GLY A 54 5.34 1.51 -5.04
C GLY A 54 6.41 0.56 -5.57
N SER A 55 7.68 0.93 -5.46
CA SER A 55 8.80 0.09 -5.89
C SER A 55 8.90 -1.23 -5.12
N LEU A 56 8.53 -1.23 -3.84
CA LEU A 56 8.49 -2.46 -3.05
C LEU A 56 7.38 -3.42 -3.52
N GLU A 57 6.23 -2.88 -3.93
CA GLU A 57 5.12 -3.66 -4.49
C GLU A 57 5.49 -4.27 -5.85
N GLU A 58 6.23 -3.54 -6.69
CA GLU A 58 6.80 -4.07 -7.92
C GLU A 58 7.74 -5.24 -7.65
N LEU A 59 8.66 -5.09 -6.69
CA LEU A 59 9.58 -6.14 -6.28
C LEU A 59 8.85 -7.38 -5.75
N LEU A 60 7.82 -7.20 -4.91
CA LEU A 60 6.96 -8.28 -4.44
C LEU A 60 6.32 -9.03 -5.61
N ASN A 61 5.77 -8.30 -6.57
CA ASN A 61 5.12 -8.88 -7.75
C ASN A 61 6.11 -9.66 -8.63
N ASP A 62 7.36 -9.19 -8.76
CA ASP A 62 8.40 -9.91 -9.49
C ASP A 62 8.79 -11.22 -8.79
N PHE A 63 8.92 -11.24 -7.46
CA PHE A 63 9.16 -12.49 -6.72
C PHE A 63 7.99 -13.46 -6.84
N GLU A 64 6.75 -12.95 -6.76
CA GLU A 64 5.53 -13.73 -6.97
C GLU A 64 5.47 -14.31 -8.40
N TYR A 65 5.89 -13.54 -9.40
CA TYR A 65 6.04 -14.00 -10.78
C TYR A 65 7.10 -15.11 -10.88
N CYS A 66 8.28 -14.90 -10.30
CA CYS A 66 9.36 -15.88 -10.32
C CYS A 66 8.91 -17.20 -9.68
N ARG A 67 8.21 -17.14 -8.54
CA ARG A 67 7.64 -18.30 -7.87
C ARG A 67 6.63 -19.06 -8.75
N ARG A 68 5.64 -18.36 -9.33
CA ARG A 68 4.62 -18.99 -10.21
C ARG A 68 5.22 -19.58 -11.48
N SER A 69 6.30 -18.98 -11.98
CA SER A 69 6.98 -19.41 -13.20
C SER A 69 8.10 -20.43 -12.97
N ASN A 70 8.28 -20.91 -11.73
CA ASN A 70 9.39 -21.80 -11.34
C ASN A 70 10.76 -21.25 -11.75
N LEU A 71 10.94 -19.93 -11.64
CA LEU A 71 12.19 -19.24 -11.90
C LEU A 71 12.97 -19.03 -10.60
N GLY A 72 14.19 -19.56 -10.57
CA GLY A 72 15.08 -19.42 -9.41
C GLY A 72 14.79 -20.44 -8.31
N ASP A 73 15.16 -20.09 -7.09
CA ASP A 73 14.96 -20.92 -5.90
C ASP A 73 13.66 -20.53 -5.20
N GLU A 74 12.73 -21.48 -5.07
CA GLU A 74 11.43 -21.27 -4.44
C GLU A 74 11.53 -20.76 -3.00
N LYS A 75 12.50 -21.28 -2.22
CA LYS A 75 12.67 -20.86 -0.82
C LYS A 75 13.12 -19.41 -0.71
N ILE A 76 13.98 -18.98 -1.64
CA ILE A 76 14.43 -17.58 -1.71
C ILE A 76 13.25 -16.69 -2.08
N SER A 77 12.44 -17.09 -3.05
CA SER A 77 11.24 -16.34 -3.43
C SER A 77 10.25 -16.20 -2.27
N ASP A 78 9.96 -17.28 -1.55
CA ASP A 78 9.06 -17.23 -0.39
C ASP A 78 9.59 -16.35 0.74
N GLN A 79 10.90 -16.45 1.04
CA GLN A 79 11.54 -15.58 2.03
C GLN A 79 11.47 -14.11 1.60
N ALA A 80 11.76 -13.82 0.33
CA ALA A 80 11.72 -12.46 -0.19
C ALA A 80 10.30 -11.88 -0.19
N ILE A 81 9.29 -12.67 -0.54
CA ILE A 81 7.87 -12.29 -0.46
C ILE A 81 7.48 -11.95 0.99
N PHE A 82 7.91 -12.77 1.96
CA PHE A 82 7.65 -12.51 3.37
C PHE A 82 8.28 -11.19 3.83
N LEU A 83 9.54 -10.95 3.46
CA LEU A 83 10.25 -9.71 3.79
C LEU A 83 9.57 -8.49 3.15
N CYS A 84 9.23 -8.54 1.85
CA CYS A 84 8.56 -7.44 1.16
C CYS A 84 7.24 -7.06 1.83
N LYS A 85 6.45 -8.04 2.29
CA LYS A 85 5.20 -7.78 3.02
C LYS A 85 5.45 -7.13 4.39
N GLY A 86 6.49 -7.58 5.10
CA GLY A 86 6.92 -6.98 6.37
C GLY A 86 7.35 -5.52 6.20
N GLU A 87 8.25 -5.25 5.25
CA GLU A 87 8.71 -3.91 4.91
C GLU A 87 7.56 -3.01 4.45
N GLY A 88 6.64 -3.53 3.64
CA GLY A 88 5.46 -2.78 3.18
C GLY A 88 4.56 -2.34 4.33
N LYS A 89 4.41 -3.19 5.35
CA LYS A 89 3.69 -2.85 6.58
C LYS A 89 4.42 -1.79 7.40
N MET A 90 5.75 -1.86 7.50
CA MET A 90 6.55 -0.86 8.22
C MET A 90 6.48 0.51 7.54
N LEU A 91 6.64 0.56 6.21
CA LEU A 91 6.49 1.78 5.43
C LEU A 91 5.09 2.39 5.58
N HIS A 92 4.05 1.56 5.52
CA HIS A 92 2.67 2.02 5.73
C HIS A 92 2.48 2.64 7.13
N ASN A 93 2.91 1.94 8.19
CA ASN A 93 2.81 2.45 9.56
C ASN A 93 3.59 3.76 9.75
N GLN A 94 4.75 3.89 9.11
CA GLN A 94 5.56 5.11 9.15
C GLN A 94 4.84 6.28 8.46
N ILE A 95 4.32 6.06 7.25
CA ILE A 95 3.53 7.05 6.52
C ILE A 95 2.36 7.54 7.37
N GLU A 96 1.56 6.61 7.91
CA GLU A 96 0.41 6.99 8.74
C GLU A 96 0.83 7.77 9.99
N SER A 97 1.95 7.37 10.62
CA SER A 97 2.46 8.07 11.81
C SER A 97 2.86 9.52 11.48
N LEU A 98 3.50 9.73 10.32
CA LEU A 98 3.90 11.05 9.86
C LEU A 98 2.68 11.91 9.47
N GLU A 99 1.68 11.32 8.84
CA GLU A 99 0.42 11.99 8.50
C GLU A 99 -0.38 12.38 9.75
N ARG A 100 -0.49 11.50 10.73
CA ARG A 100 -1.12 11.80 12.03
C ARG A 100 -0.41 12.96 12.73
N LYS A 101 0.92 12.97 12.72
CA LYS A 101 1.72 14.07 13.29
C LYS A 101 1.52 15.39 12.53
N ARG A 102 1.46 15.36 11.19
CA ARG A 102 1.12 16.55 10.39
C ARG A 102 -0.27 17.11 10.73
N PHE A 103 -1.22 16.23 11.05
CA PHE A 103 -2.55 16.63 11.47
C PHE A 103 -2.54 17.27 12.86
N SER A 104 -1.86 16.67 13.85
CA SER A 104 -1.75 17.23 15.20
C SER A 104 -1.04 18.57 15.23
N ASP A 105 0.01 18.72 14.42
CA ASP A 105 0.88 19.90 14.41
C ASP A 105 0.26 21.07 13.61
N GLY A 106 -0.97 20.91 13.09
CA GLY A 106 -1.71 21.96 12.38
C GLY A 106 -1.20 22.29 10.97
N THR A 107 -0.23 21.53 10.45
CA THR A 107 0.41 21.75 9.12
C THR A 107 -0.37 21.12 7.95
N THR A 108 -1.64 20.77 8.16
CA THR A 108 -2.50 20.16 7.14
C THR A 108 -2.95 21.20 6.11
N SER A 109 -2.85 20.86 4.82
CA SER A 109 -3.27 21.75 3.74
C SER A 109 -4.80 21.95 3.73
N VAL A 110 -5.27 23.08 3.18
CA VAL A 110 -6.71 23.42 3.12
C VAL A 110 -7.51 22.35 2.37
N ASN A 111 -6.99 21.83 1.25
CA ASN A 111 -7.65 20.80 0.45
C ASN A 111 -7.86 19.49 1.24
N GLU A 112 -6.90 19.16 2.11
CA GLU A 112 -6.90 17.95 2.93
C GLU A 112 -7.86 18.10 4.12
N LYS A 113 -8.00 19.31 4.68
CA LYS A 113 -9.06 19.64 5.66
C LYS A 113 -10.45 19.51 5.04
N ILE A 114 -10.61 19.99 3.79
CA ILE A 114 -11.86 19.89 3.04
C ILE A 114 -12.21 18.41 2.78
N ALA A 115 -11.27 17.60 2.29
CA ALA A 115 -11.48 16.17 2.05
C ALA A 115 -11.91 15.41 3.31
N ASN A 116 -11.25 15.68 4.45
CA ASN A 116 -11.60 15.09 5.74
C ASN A 116 -13.00 15.50 6.22
N HIS A 117 -13.41 16.74 5.96
CA HIS A 117 -14.77 17.19 6.24
C HIS A 117 -15.80 16.42 5.42
N TRP A 118 -15.58 16.26 4.11
CA TRP A 118 -16.47 15.48 3.24
C TRP A 118 -16.57 14.00 3.64
N GLN A 119 -15.45 13.38 4.03
CA GLN A 119 -15.47 12.00 4.55
C GLN A 119 -16.28 11.89 5.84
N LYS A 120 -16.07 12.79 6.80
CA LYS A 120 -16.85 12.81 8.05
C LYS A 120 -18.33 12.99 7.80
N GLU A 121 -18.71 13.90 6.91
CA GLU A 121 -20.11 14.12 6.49
C GLU A 121 -20.71 12.85 5.85
N SER A 122 -19.97 12.19 4.96
CA SER A 122 -20.40 10.94 4.33
C SER A 122 -20.59 9.81 5.35
N GLN A 123 -19.65 9.65 6.28
CA GLN A 123 -19.76 8.68 7.37
C GLN A 123 -21.00 8.97 8.22
N ARG A 124 -21.20 10.24 8.61
CA ARG A 124 -22.32 10.66 9.45
C ARG A 124 -23.66 10.43 8.75
N LYS A 125 -23.71 10.62 7.43
CA LYS A 125 -24.91 10.31 6.62
C LYS A 125 -25.20 8.82 6.59
N LYS A 126 -24.18 7.97 6.42
CA LYS A 126 -24.35 6.50 6.49
C LYS A 126 -24.83 6.04 7.86
N GLU A 127 -24.29 6.59 8.93
CA GLU A 127 -24.73 6.29 10.30
C GLU A 127 -26.18 6.73 10.53
N PHE A 128 -26.58 7.90 10.01
CA PHE A 128 -27.96 8.37 10.08
C PHE A 128 -28.92 7.48 9.28
N ASP A 129 -28.54 7.08 8.06
CA ASP A 129 -29.33 6.17 7.23
C ASP A 129 -29.49 4.79 7.89
N LYS A 130 -28.43 4.31 8.56
CA LYS A 130 -28.47 3.08 9.37
C LYS A 130 -29.43 3.23 10.55
N TYR A 131 -29.33 4.31 11.31
CA TYR A 131 -30.25 4.64 12.41
C TYR A 131 -31.71 4.66 11.94
N LEU A 132 -32.00 5.30 10.79
CA LEU A 132 -33.35 5.34 10.23
C LEU A 132 -33.87 3.96 9.86
N ARG A 133 -33.03 3.09 9.28
CA ARG A 133 -33.41 1.70 8.96
C ARG A 133 -33.74 0.90 10.20
N GLU A 134 -32.92 1.02 11.24
CA GLU A 134 -33.14 0.35 12.52
C GLU A 134 -34.43 0.86 13.20
N PHE A 135 -34.62 2.18 13.24
CA PHE A 135 -35.78 2.81 13.88
C PHE A 135 -37.10 2.58 13.13
N MET A 136 -37.11 2.65 11.79
CA MET A 136 -38.32 2.40 11.00
C MET A 136 -38.64 0.90 10.85
N GLY A 137 -37.62 0.03 10.84
CA GLY A 137 -37.83 -1.42 10.90
C GLY A 137 -38.48 -1.88 12.21
N ASP A 138 -38.27 -1.15 13.30
CA ASP A 138 -38.86 -1.45 14.61
C ASP A 138 -40.30 -0.90 14.77
N LYS A 139 -40.66 0.17 14.04
CA LYS A 139 -42.05 0.67 13.99
C LYS A 139 -42.98 -0.22 13.17
N GLY A 140 -42.51 -0.76 12.04
CA GLY A 140 -43.31 -1.68 11.21
C GLY A 140 -43.71 -2.97 11.94
N LYS A 141 -42.89 -3.45 12.87
CA LYS A 141 -43.21 -4.63 13.69
C LYS A 141 -44.21 -4.36 14.81
N LYS A 142 -44.27 -3.13 15.34
CA LYS A 142 -45.20 -2.75 16.42
C LYS A 142 -46.62 -2.44 15.91
N GLU A 143 -46.78 -2.15 14.62
CA GLU A 143 -48.09 -1.90 14.01
C GLU A 143 -48.78 -3.20 13.54
N GLU A 144 -48.05 -4.32 13.42
CA GLU A 144 -48.62 -5.65 13.06
C GLU A 144 -49.08 -6.48 14.28
N GLU A 145 -48.80 -6.04 15.52
CA GLU A 145 -49.16 -6.73 16.77
C GLU A 145 -50.35 -6.11 17.54
N ASN A 146 -51.08 -5.13 16.96
CA ASN A 146 -52.30 -4.55 17.55
C ASN A 146 -53.55 -4.77 16.69
#